data_AF-A0A7K2P0R7-F1
#
_entry.id   AF-A0A7K2P0R7-F1
#
_cell.length_a   1.000
_cell.length_b   1.000
_cell.length_c   1.000
_cell.angle_alpha   90.00
_cell.angle_beta   90.00
_cell.angle_gamma   90.00
#
_symmetry.space_group_name_H-M   'P 1'
#
loop_
_entity.id
_entity.type
_entity.pdbx_description
1 polymer ?
#
loop_
_entity_poly.entity_id
_entity_poly.type
_entity_poly.pdbx_seq_one_letter_code
_entity_poly.pdbx_strand_id
1 'polypeptide(L)'
;DYYVTPWDLGYGRVIKFDHDFIGREALEAMAAKPHRRKVWLRWNDRDTAELIADSLFGSGPHAKYLEMPVSNYATGSYDRILVDGRSVGISANAGYTVNVGGWSSLAMVDEHEAVDGREVTIVVGEPDGGSAKPTVEPHVQRQIRATLRTRPLV
;
A
#
# COMPACT_ATOMS: atom_id res chain seq x y z
N ASP A 1 -13.27 0.64 -4.09
CA ASP A 1 -12.86 0.73 -5.50
C ASP A 1 -11.41 0.26 -5.60
N TYR A 2 -11.13 -0.73 -6.44
CA TYR A 2 -9.80 -1.35 -6.59
C TYR A 2 -9.19 -1.06 -7.97
N TYR A 3 -9.91 -0.34 -8.83
CA TYR A 3 -9.36 0.11 -10.09
C TYR A 3 -8.49 1.33 -9.87
N VAL A 4 -7.50 1.46 -10.75
CA VAL A 4 -6.47 2.49 -10.67
C VAL A 4 -6.38 3.17 -12.01
N THR A 5 -6.04 4.46 -11.95
CA THR A 5 -5.79 5.27 -13.13
C THR A 5 -4.28 5.37 -13.39
N PRO A 6 -3.85 5.82 -14.58
CA PRO A 6 -2.45 6.09 -14.81
C PRO A 6 -1.84 7.10 -13.81
N TRP A 7 -2.62 8.06 -13.30
CA TRP A 7 -2.12 9.03 -12.31
C TRP A 7 -1.78 8.35 -10.98
N ASP A 8 -2.62 7.44 -10.50
CA ASP A 8 -2.40 6.68 -9.26
C ASP A 8 -1.04 5.96 -9.28
N LEU A 9 -0.65 5.43 -10.44
CA LEU A 9 0.61 4.69 -10.64
C LEU A 9 1.83 5.57 -10.95
N GLY A 10 1.65 6.90 -11.03
CA GLY A 10 2.68 7.84 -11.44
C GLY A 10 2.99 7.81 -12.94
N TYR A 11 2.06 7.30 -13.75
CA TYR A 11 2.14 7.24 -15.21
C TYR A 11 1.49 8.47 -15.89
N GLY A 12 0.93 9.41 -15.14
CA GLY A 12 0.40 10.66 -15.71
C GLY A 12 1.36 11.39 -16.66
N ARG A 13 2.67 11.34 -16.39
CA ARG A 13 3.73 11.95 -17.22
C ARG A 13 3.87 11.34 -18.63
N VAL A 14 3.40 10.10 -18.84
CA VAL A 14 3.49 9.42 -20.14
C VAL A 14 2.20 9.55 -20.96
N ILE A 15 1.13 10.13 -20.40
CA ILE A 15 -0.10 10.40 -21.14
C ILE A 15 0.18 11.54 -22.12
N LYS A 16 -0.19 11.33 -23.39
CA LYS A 16 -0.08 12.32 -24.46
C LYS A 16 -1.38 12.33 -25.26
N PHE A 17 -2.08 13.47 -25.27
CA PHE A 17 -3.34 13.68 -26.00
C PHE A 17 -3.09 14.16 -27.44
N ASP A 18 -1.97 13.77 -28.03
CA ASP A 18 -1.51 14.17 -29.37
C ASP A 18 -1.78 13.10 -30.45
N HIS A 19 -2.44 11.99 -30.08
CA HIS A 19 -2.84 10.92 -30.97
C HIS A 19 -4.10 10.21 -30.43
N ASP A 20 -4.73 9.39 -31.26
CA ASP A 20 -5.89 8.61 -30.87
C ASP A 20 -5.49 7.29 -30.20
N PHE A 21 -6.13 6.98 -29.07
CA PHE A 21 -5.93 5.74 -28.34
C PHE A 21 -7.17 5.38 -27.51
N ILE A 22 -7.31 4.09 -27.19
CA ILE A 22 -8.44 3.58 -26.40
C ILE A 22 -8.42 4.22 -25.00
N GLY A 23 -9.55 4.81 -24.61
CA GLY A 23 -9.70 5.47 -23.30
C GLY A 23 -9.27 6.93 -23.26
N ARG A 24 -8.90 7.54 -24.40
CA ARG A 24 -8.52 8.96 -24.50
C ARG A 24 -9.56 9.89 -23.87
N GLU A 25 -10.82 9.84 -24.32
CA GLU A 25 -11.89 10.73 -23.84
C GLU A 25 -12.10 10.60 -22.32
N ALA A 26 -12.00 9.39 -21.79
CA ALA A 26 -12.10 9.14 -20.36
C ALA A 26 -10.94 9.79 -19.59
N LEU A 27 -9.70 9.68 -20.09
CA LEU A 27 -8.54 10.34 -19.48
C LEU A 27 -8.62 11.88 -19.61
N GLU A 28 -9.08 12.43 -20.73
CA GLU A 28 -9.29 13.88 -20.89
C GLU A 28 -10.30 14.39 -19.86
N ALA A 29 -11.43 13.69 -19.68
CA ALA A 29 -12.45 14.03 -18.67
C ALA A 29 -11.96 13.91 -17.22
N MET A 30 -10.88 13.14 -16.98
CA MET A 30 -10.28 12.94 -15.67
C MET A 30 -9.10 13.87 -15.39
N ALA A 31 -8.49 14.47 -16.41
CA ALA A 31 -7.23 15.19 -16.29
C ALA A 31 -7.23 16.30 -15.22
N ALA A 32 -8.33 17.04 -15.09
CA ALA A 32 -8.48 18.12 -14.12
C ALA A 32 -9.06 17.69 -12.75
N LYS A 33 -9.38 16.40 -12.58
CA LYS A 33 -9.92 15.87 -11.32
C LYS A 33 -8.78 15.57 -10.33
N PRO A 34 -9.07 15.52 -9.02
CA PRO A 34 -8.12 15.00 -8.05
C PRO A 34 -7.76 13.55 -8.36
N HIS A 35 -6.49 13.20 -8.19
CA HIS A 35 -5.96 11.85 -8.36
C HIS A 35 -5.23 11.40 -7.09
N ARG A 36 -5.01 10.10 -6.93
CA ARG A 36 -4.01 9.65 -5.97
C ARG A 36 -2.62 9.80 -6.58
N ARG A 37 -1.64 9.85 -5.70
CA ARG A 37 -0.23 9.91 -6.01
C ARG A 37 0.44 8.60 -5.64
N LYS A 38 1.30 8.11 -6.53
CA LYS A 38 2.26 7.06 -6.18
C LYS A 38 3.26 7.58 -5.16
N VAL A 39 3.36 6.88 -4.04
CA VAL A 39 4.31 7.17 -2.95
C VAL A 39 5.01 5.88 -2.52
N TRP A 40 6.05 6.03 -1.71
CA TRP A 40 6.74 4.94 -1.03
C TRP A 40 6.44 5.03 0.46
N LEU A 41 6.23 3.90 1.11
CA LEU A 41 6.03 3.82 2.55
C LEU A 41 7.19 3.05 3.15
N ARG A 42 7.89 3.66 4.11
CA ARG A 42 8.84 2.95 4.97
C ARG A 42 8.11 2.54 6.24
N TRP A 43 7.91 1.25 6.44
CA TRP A 43 7.18 0.74 7.60
C TRP A 43 8.01 0.95 8.87
N ASN A 44 7.35 1.17 10.00
CA ASN A 44 8.00 1.30 11.29
C ASN A 44 8.61 -0.05 11.71
N ASP A 45 9.89 -0.02 12.10
CA ASP A 45 10.64 -1.24 12.37
C ASP A 45 10.12 -2.00 13.59
N ARG A 46 9.68 -1.30 14.64
CA ARG A 46 9.15 -1.95 15.85
C ARG A 46 7.80 -2.55 15.59
N ASP A 47 6.88 -1.79 14.98
CA ASP A 47 5.54 -2.28 14.67
C ASP A 47 5.61 -3.50 13.73
N THR A 48 6.54 -3.47 12.77
CA THR A 48 6.75 -4.59 11.84
C THR A 48 7.35 -5.80 12.56
N ALA A 49 8.34 -5.61 13.44
CA ALA A 49 8.92 -6.70 14.22
C ALA A 49 7.89 -7.34 15.17
N GLU A 50 7.06 -6.53 15.82
CA GLU A 50 5.97 -6.99 16.67
C GLU A 50 4.93 -7.77 15.86
N LEU A 51 4.55 -7.28 14.68
CA LEU A 51 3.64 -7.98 13.77
C LEU A 51 4.19 -9.34 13.34
N ILE A 52 5.47 -9.41 12.95
CA ILE A 52 6.13 -10.68 12.58
C ILE A 52 6.15 -11.63 13.78
N ALA A 53 6.55 -11.15 14.95
CA ALA A 53 6.61 -11.98 16.16
C ALA A 53 5.22 -12.52 16.54
N ASP A 54 4.19 -11.69 16.48
CA ASP A 54 2.80 -12.09 16.73
C ASP A 54 2.30 -13.12 15.72
N SER A 55 2.64 -12.96 14.43
CA SER A 55 2.25 -13.89 13.37
C SER A 55 2.90 -15.28 13.52
N LEU A 56 4.13 -15.35 14.02
CA LEU A 56 4.90 -16.60 14.09
C LEU A 56 4.82 -17.29 15.44
N PHE A 57 4.81 -16.52 16.52
CA PHE A 57 5.04 -17.02 17.88
C PHE A 57 3.97 -16.56 18.88
N GLY A 58 2.99 -15.76 18.45
CA GLY A 58 1.89 -15.34 19.31
C GLY A 58 1.07 -16.54 19.82
N SER A 59 0.44 -16.40 20.97
CA SER A 59 -0.51 -17.41 21.49
C SER A 59 -1.89 -17.34 20.81
N GLY A 60 -2.07 -16.42 19.88
CA GLY A 60 -3.31 -16.16 19.16
C GLY A 60 -4.19 -15.07 19.80
N PRO A 61 -5.11 -14.45 19.02
CA PRO A 61 -5.25 -14.59 17.57
C PRO A 61 -4.09 -13.93 16.81
N HIS A 62 -3.52 -14.66 15.83
CA HIS A 62 -2.30 -14.27 15.12
C HIS A 62 -2.51 -13.10 14.18
N ALA A 63 -1.50 -12.24 14.03
CA ALA A 63 -1.42 -11.29 12.92
C ALA A 63 -1.18 -12.01 11.58
N LYS A 64 -1.44 -11.30 10.47
CA LYS A 64 -1.11 -11.78 9.13
C LYS A 64 0.39 -12.08 9.02
N TYR A 65 0.74 -13.27 8.57
CA TYR A 65 2.10 -13.66 8.23
C TYR A 65 2.64 -12.80 7.07
N LEU A 66 3.86 -12.29 7.26
CA LEU A 66 4.60 -11.53 6.27
C LEU A 66 5.77 -12.35 5.72
N GLU A 67 5.62 -12.84 4.49
CA GLU A 67 6.70 -13.52 3.78
C GLU A 67 7.82 -12.53 3.41
N MET A 68 9.08 -13.00 3.56
CA MET A 68 10.28 -12.26 3.20
C MET A 68 10.94 -12.94 1.98
N PRO A 69 11.37 -12.18 0.95
CA PRO A 69 11.44 -10.71 0.90
C PRO A 69 10.17 -10.03 0.39
N VAL A 70 9.20 -10.75 -0.18
CA VAL A 70 7.97 -10.19 -0.77
C VAL A 70 6.76 -10.73 -0.03
N SER A 71 5.92 -9.84 0.50
CA SER A 71 4.81 -10.19 1.40
C SER A 71 3.46 -10.25 0.69
N ASN A 72 3.47 -10.14 -0.63
CA ASN A 72 2.25 -10.25 -1.42
C ASN A 72 1.73 -11.68 -1.35
N TYR A 73 0.47 -11.84 -0.97
CA TYR A 73 -0.21 -13.14 -0.89
C TYR A 73 -1.36 -13.25 -1.92
N ALA A 74 -1.39 -12.35 -2.89
CA ALA A 74 -2.27 -12.36 -4.05
C ALA A 74 -1.59 -11.62 -5.21
N THR A 75 -2.17 -11.66 -6.41
CA THR A 75 -1.68 -10.86 -7.56
C THR A 75 -1.57 -9.36 -7.23
N GLY A 76 -2.46 -8.87 -6.36
CA GLY A 76 -2.32 -7.58 -5.70
C GLY A 76 -2.80 -7.68 -4.25
N SER A 77 -1.92 -7.40 -3.31
CA SER A 77 -2.29 -7.16 -1.91
C SER A 77 -2.57 -5.67 -1.75
N TYR A 78 -3.77 -5.30 -1.33
CA TYR A 78 -4.21 -3.91 -1.15
C TYR A 78 -4.63 -3.66 0.29
N ASP A 79 -3.68 -3.16 1.08
CA ASP A 79 -3.89 -2.80 2.47
C ASP A 79 -4.36 -1.35 2.58
N ARG A 80 -5.29 -1.06 3.49
CA ARG A 80 -5.78 0.31 3.70
C ARG A 80 -4.70 1.18 4.36
N ILE A 81 -4.58 2.41 3.89
CA ILE A 81 -3.77 3.45 4.53
C ILE A 81 -4.71 4.41 5.25
N LEU A 82 -4.44 4.68 6.51
CA LEU A 82 -5.19 5.56 7.38
C LEU A 82 -4.37 6.79 7.77
N VAL A 83 -5.08 7.90 7.86
CA VAL A 83 -4.65 9.14 8.51
C VAL A 83 -5.80 9.58 9.41
N ASP A 84 -5.53 9.78 10.70
CA ASP A 84 -6.55 10.18 11.69
C ASP A 84 -7.80 9.26 11.67
N GLY A 85 -7.58 7.96 11.45
CA GLY A 85 -8.63 6.95 11.35
C GLY A 85 -9.40 6.92 10.02
N ARG A 86 -9.17 7.87 9.11
CA ARG A 86 -9.81 7.92 7.79
C ARG A 86 -8.94 7.22 6.75
N SER A 87 -9.57 6.43 5.88
CA SER A 87 -8.88 5.83 4.73
C SER A 87 -8.49 6.91 3.72
N VAL A 88 -7.20 6.98 3.37
CA VAL A 88 -6.63 7.96 2.44
C VAL A 88 -5.91 7.34 1.25
N GLY A 89 -5.86 6.02 1.19
CA GLY A 89 -5.14 5.34 0.13
C GLY A 89 -5.03 3.85 0.33
N ILE A 90 -4.22 3.24 -0.53
CA ILE A 90 -3.93 1.82 -0.54
C ILE A 90 -2.41 1.59 -0.61
N SER A 91 -1.92 0.68 0.23
CA SER A 91 -0.57 0.15 0.18
C SER A 91 -0.59 -1.13 -0.64
N ALA A 92 0.42 -1.29 -1.49
CA ALA A 92 0.57 -2.41 -2.41
C ALA A 92 2.06 -2.79 -2.53
N ASN A 93 2.33 -4.02 -2.97
CA ASN A 93 3.70 -4.50 -3.22
C ASN A 93 4.62 -4.29 -2.01
N ALA A 94 4.27 -4.91 -0.89
CA ALA A 94 5.03 -4.83 0.35
C ALA A 94 6.15 -5.88 0.40
N GLY A 95 7.25 -5.53 1.06
CA GLY A 95 8.37 -6.44 1.26
C GLY A 95 9.52 -5.83 2.05
N TYR A 96 10.45 -6.67 2.46
CA TYR A 96 11.71 -6.26 3.06
C TYR A 96 12.79 -6.18 1.98
N THR A 97 13.57 -5.10 1.99
CA THR A 97 14.78 -5.01 1.16
C THR A 97 15.97 -4.51 1.96
N VAL A 98 17.09 -5.21 1.83
CA VAL A 98 18.36 -4.87 2.49
C VAL A 98 18.89 -3.49 2.07
N ASN A 99 18.56 -3.02 0.87
CA ASN A 99 19.01 -1.72 0.37
C ASN A 99 18.36 -0.55 1.12
N VAL A 100 17.09 -0.70 1.49
CA VAL A 100 16.37 0.26 2.35
C VAL A 100 16.63 -0.04 3.83
N GLY A 101 17.02 -1.27 4.15
CA GLY A 101 17.23 -1.73 5.52
C GLY A 101 15.93 -1.94 6.29
N GLY A 102 14.81 -2.20 5.60
CA GLY A 102 13.55 -2.56 6.26
C GLY A 102 12.34 -2.70 5.36
N TRP A 103 11.21 -3.00 6.00
CA TRP A 103 9.95 -3.24 5.30
C TRP A 103 9.43 -1.97 4.66
N SER A 104 9.01 -2.11 3.41
CA SER A 104 8.55 -1.00 2.59
C SER A 104 7.44 -1.46 1.66
N SER A 105 6.62 -0.52 1.20
CA SER A 105 5.62 -0.78 0.17
C SER A 105 5.51 0.40 -0.80
N LEU A 106 4.97 0.13 -1.99
CA LEU A 106 4.46 1.18 -2.86
C LEU A 106 3.04 1.50 -2.42
N ALA A 107 2.59 2.73 -2.65
CA ALA A 107 1.25 3.10 -2.28
C ALA A 107 0.66 4.13 -3.23
N MET A 108 -0.67 4.18 -3.25
CA MET A 108 -1.47 5.19 -3.93
C MET A 108 -2.26 5.93 -2.86
N VAL A 109 -1.88 7.18 -2.61
CA VAL A 109 -2.44 8.02 -1.53
C VAL A 109 -3.07 9.27 -2.13
N ASP A 110 -4.19 9.72 -1.60
CA ASP A 110 -4.84 10.99 -1.97
C ASP A 110 -3.78 12.11 -2.04
N GLU A 111 -3.75 12.89 -3.13
CA GLU A 111 -2.67 13.89 -3.37
C GLU A 111 -2.50 14.86 -2.18
N HIS A 112 -3.61 15.26 -1.54
CA HIS A 112 -3.59 16.17 -0.38
C HIS A 112 -2.94 15.55 0.87
N GLU A 113 -2.87 14.22 0.96
CA GLU A 113 -2.30 13.48 2.09
C GLU A 113 -0.87 12.99 1.77
N ALA A 114 -0.44 13.08 0.50
CA ALA A 114 0.88 12.66 0.02
C ALA A 114 2.01 13.65 0.37
N VAL A 115 2.14 13.97 1.66
CA VAL A 115 3.15 14.88 2.22
C VAL A 115 4.39 14.10 2.66
N ASP A 116 5.55 14.44 2.11
CA ASP A 116 6.82 13.79 2.44
C ASP A 116 7.12 13.86 3.94
N GLY A 117 7.52 12.72 4.54
CA GLY A 117 7.82 12.63 5.96
C GLY A 117 6.60 12.40 6.86
N ARG A 118 5.37 12.50 6.34
CA ARG A 118 4.15 12.25 7.11
C ARG A 118 4.09 10.80 7.61
N GLU A 119 3.71 10.61 8.87
CA GLU A 119 3.36 9.30 9.40
C GLU A 119 1.93 8.93 8.97
N VAL A 120 1.76 7.70 8.50
CA VAL A 120 0.48 7.08 8.15
C VAL A 120 0.38 5.73 8.83
N THR A 121 -0.84 5.20 8.93
CA THR A 121 -1.06 3.85 9.47
C THR A 121 -1.49 2.90 8.36
N ILE A 122 -0.86 1.73 8.26
CA ILE A 122 -1.27 0.66 7.34
C ILE A 122 -2.04 -0.38 8.15
N VAL A 123 -3.21 -0.78 7.65
CA VAL A 123 -3.98 -1.88 8.21
C VAL A 123 -3.58 -3.17 7.50
N VAL A 124 -2.74 -3.98 8.16
CA VAL A 124 -2.18 -5.20 7.59
C VAL A 124 -3.09 -6.39 7.89
N GLY A 125 -3.34 -7.18 6.85
CA GLY A 125 -4.22 -8.34 6.90
C GLY A 125 -5.64 -8.03 6.47
N GLU A 126 -6.43 -9.07 6.35
CA GLU A 126 -7.80 -9.06 5.87
C GLU A 126 -8.80 -9.03 7.05
N PRO A 127 -9.99 -8.44 6.85
CA PRO A 127 -11.03 -8.45 7.87
C PRO A 127 -11.59 -9.87 8.09
N ASP A 128 -12.37 -10.02 9.16
CA ASP A 128 -13.22 -11.20 9.40
C ASP A 128 -12.48 -12.55 9.44
N GLY A 129 -11.20 -12.55 9.85
CA GLY A 129 -10.40 -13.76 10.01
C GLY A 129 -9.55 -14.13 8.79
N GLY A 130 -9.68 -13.41 7.68
CA GLY A 130 -9.07 -13.80 6.41
C GLY A 130 -10.08 -14.34 5.40
N SER A 131 -9.84 -14.05 4.12
CA SER A 131 -10.61 -14.65 3.02
C SER A 131 -10.24 -16.12 2.80
N ALA A 132 -11.04 -16.80 1.98
CA ALA A 132 -10.81 -18.19 1.57
C ALA A 132 -9.66 -18.38 0.55
N LYS A 133 -8.77 -17.40 0.39
CA LYS A 133 -7.61 -17.54 -0.52
C LYS A 133 -6.66 -18.61 0.05
N PRO A 134 -6.12 -19.54 -0.78
CA PRO A 134 -5.23 -20.60 -0.29
C PRO A 134 -3.95 -20.09 0.40
N THR A 135 -3.54 -18.86 0.07
CA THR A 135 -2.38 -18.16 0.62
C THR A 135 -2.68 -17.34 1.88
N VAL A 136 -3.92 -17.41 2.38
CA VAL A 136 -4.38 -16.65 3.56
C VAL A 136 -4.69 -17.63 4.69
N GLU A 137 -3.83 -17.63 5.69
CA GLU A 137 -4.05 -18.28 6.98
C GLU A 137 -5.06 -17.50 7.84
N PRO A 138 -5.72 -18.14 8.82
CA PRO A 138 -6.56 -17.42 9.78
C PRO A 138 -5.75 -16.38 10.58
N HIS A 139 -6.22 -15.13 10.59
CA HIS A 139 -5.51 -14.04 11.26
C HIS A 139 -6.45 -12.89 11.67
N VAL A 140 -5.91 -11.94 12.44
CA VAL A 140 -6.55 -10.68 12.79
C VAL A 140 -5.74 -9.49 12.28
N GLN A 141 -6.42 -8.40 11.95
CA GLN A 141 -5.74 -7.20 11.45
C GLN A 141 -4.85 -6.58 12.54
N ARG A 142 -3.74 -6.00 12.09
CA ARG A 142 -2.86 -5.15 12.90
C ARG A 142 -2.66 -3.82 12.19
N GLN A 143 -2.43 -2.78 12.99
CA GLN A 143 -2.11 -1.46 12.49
C GLN A 143 -0.63 -1.23 12.71
N ILE A 144 0.07 -0.82 11.66
CA ILE A 144 1.48 -0.45 11.73
C ILE A 144 1.66 0.99 11.26
N ARG A 145 2.57 1.72 11.88
CA ARG A 145 2.97 3.04 11.39
C ARG A 145 3.89 2.87 10.19
N ALA A 146 3.86 3.83 9.28
CA ALA A 146 4.80 3.96 8.19
C ALA A 146 5.07 5.42 7.89
N THR A 147 6.29 5.75 7.47
CA THR A 147 6.61 7.10 7.02
C THR A 147 6.49 7.18 5.50
N LEU A 148 5.68 8.14 5.05
CA LEU A 148 5.46 8.41 3.64
C LEU A 148 6.68 9.11 3.03
N ARG A 149 7.03 8.72 1.79
CA ARG A 149 8.03 9.36 0.95
C ARG A 149 7.47 9.58 -0.45
N THR A 150 7.71 10.77 -0.98
CA THR A 150 7.28 11.19 -2.33
C THR A 150 8.34 10.88 -3.40
N ARG A 151 9.46 10.30 -2.98
CA ARG A 151 10.60 9.85 -3.80
C ARG A 151 11.00 8.43 -3.40
N PRO A 152 11.71 7.70 -4.27
CA PRO A 152 12.29 6.40 -3.91
C PRO A 152 13.07 6.43 -2.60
N LEU A 153 13.04 5.32 -1.87
CA LEU A 153 13.68 5.19 -0.55
C LEU A 153 15.21 5.04 -0.60
N VAL A 154 15.75 4.76 -1.79
CA VAL A 154 17.17 4.63 -2.13
C VAL A 154 17.46 5.28 -3.48
#